data_AF-A0A258YSQ2-F1
#
_entry.id   AF-A0A258YSQ2-F1
#
_cell.length_a   1.000
_cell.length_b   1.000
_cell.length_c   1.000
_cell.angle_alpha   90.00
_cell.angle_beta   90.00
_cell.angle_gamma   90.00
#
_symmetry.space_group_name_H-M   'P 1'
#
loop_
_entity.id
_entity.type
_entity.pdbx_description
1 polymer ?
#
loop_
_entity_poly.entity_id
_entity_poly.type
_entity_poly.pdbx_seq_one_letter_code
_entity_poly.pdbx_strand_id
1 'polypeptide(L)'
;MLFLELFGYLVIILVAAEIFVNALEHLGEKLKISEGVTGSLFAAVGTAMPETLVPLLAIFAGTGNAQISEEIGVGAILGAPLMLSTLSVSLMALAVLKKRGIQGHLTPERSGLKRDLDFFLMAFVLALVAMFIPHGEGWVRAAIAFVMVLIYFVYVMLTLRASSKLVEDGHATEADSPMLLTRLGLPQNLFFIIVQLALGLSLLVVGAKGFIHGVEEAAPMIGISALLLSLLIIPIATELPEKVNSILWIRKRKDTLAFG
;
A
#
# COMPACT_ATOMS: atom_id res chain seq x y z
N MET A 1 -25.60 11.15 -4.03
CA MET A 1 -25.56 9.72 -3.65
C MET A 1 -24.21 9.12 -4.03
N LEU A 2 -23.74 9.34 -5.27
CA LEU A 2 -22.42 8.92 -5.75
C LEU A 2 -21.22 9.19 -4.82
N PHE A 3 -21.05 10.40 -4.30
CA PHE A 3 -19.94 10.71 -3.36
C PHE A 3 -20.01 9.91 -2.05
N LEU A 4 -21.22 9.58 -1.59
CA LEU A 4 -21.43 8.74 -0.41
C LEU A 4 -21.09 7.29 -0.73
N GLU A 5 -21.38 6.82 -1.94
CA GLU A 5 -21.00 5.49 -2.42
C GLU A 5 -19.49 5.36 -2.57
N LEU A 6 -18.81 6.35 -3.15
CA LEU A 6 -17.34 6.43 -3.19
C LEU A 6 -16.72 6.34 -1.81
N PHE A 7 -17.25 7.11 -0.85
CA PHE A 7 -16.81 7.03 0.55
C PHE A 7 -17.16 5.68 1.19
N GLY A 8 -18.29 5.07 0.82
CA GLY A 8 -18.65 3.72 1.26
C GLY A 8 -17.64 2.67 0.80
N TYR A 9 -17.26 2.68 -0.49
CA TYR A 9 -16.28 1.76 -1.04
C TYR A 9 -14.88 1.99 -0.48
N LEU A 10 -14.53 3.25 -0.22
CA LEU A 10 -13.33 3.62 0.53
C LEU A 10 -13.26 2.91 1.89
N VAL A 11 -14.33 3.01 2.68
CA VAL A 11 -14.43 2.35 3.99
C VAL A 11 -14.38 0.83 3.85
N ILE A 12 -15.02 0.26 2.81
CA ILE A 12 -14.94 -1.18 2.53
C ILE A 12 -13.50 -1.61 2.28
N ILE A 13 -12.73 -0.88 1.47
CA ILE A 13 -11.31 -1.19 1.20
C ILE A 13 -10.50 -1.18 2.49
N LEU A 14 -10.69 -0.17 3.34
CA LEU A 14 -10.00 -0.06 4.63
C LEU A 14 -10.31 -1.22 5.57
N VAL A 15 -11.59 -1.55 5.73
CA VAL A 15 -12.02 -2.67 6.59
C VAL A 15 -11.56 -4.01 6.02
N ALA A 16 -11.60 -4.17 4.70
CA ALA A 16 -11.18 -5.40 4.04
C ALA A 16 -9.67 -5.63 4.16
N ALA A 17 -8.86 -4.56 4.10
CA ALA A 17 -7.42 -4.61 4.34
C ALA A 17 -7.14 -5.11 5.77
N GLU A 18 -7.83 -4.57 6.77
CA GLU A 18 -7.68 -5.00 8.18
C GLU A 18 -8.06 -6.48 8.36
N ILE A 19 -9.18 -6.92 7.76
CA ILE A 19 -9.62 -8.33 7.80
C ILE A 19 -8.56 -9.25 7.18
N PHE A 20 -7.98 -8.81 6.06
CA PHE A 20 -6.97 -9.56 5.32
C PHE A 20 -5.65 -9.65 6.09
N VAL A 21 -5.14 -8.53 6.61
CA VAL A 21 -3.92 -8.48 7.43
C VAL A 21 -4.06 -9.36 8.67
N ASN A 22 -5.17 -9.23 9.41
CA ASN A 22 -5.43 -10.07 10.58
C ASN A 22 -5.44 -11.57 10.23
N ALA A 23 -6.02 -11.95 9.09
CA ALA A 23 -6.01 -13.35 8.65
C ALA A 23 -4.60 -13.84 8.28
N LEU A 24 -3.77 -12.98 7.67
CA LEU A 24 -2.38 -13.29 7.34
C LEU A 24 -1.52 -13.51 8.59
N GLU A 25 -1.71 -12.71 9.64
CA GLU A 25 -1.00 -12.88 10.92
C GLU A 25 -1.29 -14.25 11.55
N HIS A 26 -2.57 -14.62 11.64
CA HIS A 26 -2.96 -15.94 12.16
C HIS A 26 -2.51 -17.10 11.26
N LEU A 27 -2.43 -16.88 9.95
CA LEU A 27 -1.85 -17.86 9.04
C LEU A 27 -0.36 -18.07 9.34
N GLY A 28 0.38 -16.98 9.58
CA GLY A 28 1.78 -17.01 10.00
C GLY A 28 1.99 -17.78 11.30
N GLU A 29 1.19 -17.49 12.32
CA GLU A 29 1.15 -18.20 13.60
C GLU A 29 0.87 -19.70 13.40
N LYS A 30 -0.17 -20.05 12.63
CA LYS A 30 -0.56 -21.45 12.41
C LYS A 30 0.49 -22.26 11.66
N LEU A 31 1.19 -21.63 10.72
CA LEU A 31 2.27 -22.23 9.95
C LEU A 31 3.62 -22.21 10.69
N LYS A 32 3.67 -21.67 11.92
CA LYS A 32 4.90 -21.51 12.71
C LYS A 32 6.00 -20.76 11.96
N ILE A 33 5.60 -19.77 11.17
CA ILE A 33 6.53 -18.84 10.53
C ILE A 33 7.14 -17.95 11.63
N SER A 34 8.41 -17.56 11.48
CA SER A 34 9.07 -16.70 12.46
C SER A 34 8.42 -15.32 12.52
N GLU A 35 8.38 -14.73 13.72
CA GLU A 35 7.83 -13.39 13.94
C GLU A 35 8.49 -12.36 13.01
N GLY A 36 9.80 -12.48 12.80
CA GLY A 36 10.54 -11.62 11.89
C GLY A 36 10.07 -11.72 10.43
N VAL A 37 9.63 -12.89 9.96
CA VAL A 37 9.10 -13.05 8.59
C VAL A 37 7.65 -12.59 8.50
N THR A 38 6.81 -12.92 9.48
CA THR A 38 5.41 -12.46 9.50
C THR A 38 5.33 -10.93 9.62
N GLY A 39 6.07 -10.35 10.57
CA GLY A 39 6.10 -8.91 10.81
C GLY A 39 6.78 -8.07 9.73
N SER A 40 7.63 -8.67 8.89
CA SER A 40 8.25 -7.95 7.76
C SER A 40 7.57 -8.22 6.42
N LEU A 41 7.39 -9.48 6.04
CA LEU A 41 6.87 -9.84 4.73
C LEU A 41 5.34 -9.85 4.70
N PHE A 42 4.68 -10.49 5.67
CA PHE A 42 3.21 -10.57 5.66
C PHE A 42 2.57 -9.24 6.03
N ALA A 43 3.16 -8.50 6.97
CA ALA A 43 2.73 -7.14 7.25
C ALA A 43 2.86 -6.25 6.01
N ALA A 44 4.03 -6.21 5.37
CA ALA A 44 4.24 -5.39 4.17
C ALA A 44 3.32 -5.79 3.02
N VAL A 45 3.14 -7.09 2.76
CA VAL A 45 2.20 -7.56 1.74
C VAL A 45 0.77 -7.16 2.10
N GLY A 46 0.37 -7.38 3.35
CA GLY A 46 -0.98 -7.12 3.82
C GLY A 46 -1.39 -5.66 3.72
N THR A 47 -0.52 -4.73 4.12
CA THR A 47 -0.81 -3.30 4.05
C THR A 47 -0.71 -2.73 2.64
N ALA A 48 0.18 -3.28 1.80
CA ALA A 48 0.29 -2.91 0.39
C ALA A 48 -0.80 -3.53 -0.52
N MET A 49 -1.65 -4.43 0.00
CA MET A 49 -2.69 -5.08 -0.81
C MET A 49 -3.68 -4.09 -1.44
N PRO A 50 -4.26 -3.11 -0.72
CA PRO A 50 -5.16 -2.13 -1.32
C PRO A 50 -4.49 -1.31 -2.43
N GLU A 51 -3.27 -0.86 -2.16
CA GLU A 51 -2.43 -0.05 -3.05
C GLU A 51 -2.08 -0.80 -4.33
N THR A 52 -1.91 -2.12 -4.23
CA THR A 52 -1.60 -2.99 -5.38
C THR A 52 -2.86 -3.41 -6.13
N LEU A 53 -3.93 -3.78 -5.43
CA LEU A 53 -5.14 -4.32 -6.04
C LEU A 53 -5.94 -3.27 -6.81
N VAL A 54 -6.08 -2.05 -6.29
CA VAL A 54 -6.84 -0.99 -6.96
C VAL A 54 -6.31 -0.72 -8.38
N PRO A 55 -5.00 -0.42 -8.59
CA PRO A 55 -4.48 -0.20 -9.94
C PRO A 55 -4.50 -1.46 -10.80
N LEU A 56 -4.23 -2.64 -10.25
CA LEU A 56 -4.31 -3.88 -11.02
C LEU A 56 -5.74 -4.14 -11.52
N LEU A 57 -6.74 -3.93 -10.68
CA LEU A 57 -8.14 -4.10 -11.07
C LEU A 57 -8.60 -3.02 -12.05
N ALA A 58 -8.12 -1.78 -11.90
CA ALA A 58 -8.39 -0.72 -12.86
C ALA A 58 -7.82 -1.08 -14.25
N ILE A 59 -6.58 -1.57 -14.32
CA ILE A 59 -5.91 -1.89 -15.60
C ILE A 59 -6.45 -3.18 -16.22
N PHE A 60 -6.64 -4.25 -15.44
CA PHE A 60 -6.95 -5.59 -15.98
C PHE A 60 -8.43 -5.98 -15.90
N ALA A 61 -9.21 -5.34 -15.04
CA ALA A 61 -10.60 -5.70 -14.76
C ALA A 61 -11.56 -4.49 -14.79
N GLY A 62 -11.16 -3.41 -15.46
CA GLY A 62 -11.93 -2.18 -15.62
C GLY A 62 -13.33 -2.43 -16.19
N THR A 63 -14.32 -1.70 -15.68
CA THR A 63 -15.75 -2.02 -15.81
C THR A 63 -16.45 -1.36 -17.00
N GLY A 64 -15.71 -0.74 -17.92
CA GLY A 64 -16.32 -0.12 -19.10
C GLY A 64 -15.31 0.43 -20.09
N ASN A 65 -14.82 1.63 -19.83
CA ASN A 65 -13.92 2.34 -20.74
C ASN A 65 -12.46 2.06 -20.38
N ALA A 66 -11.80 1.22 -21.18
CA ALA A 66 -10.41 0.85 -20.98
C ALA A 66 -9.46 2.05 -20.80
N GLN A 67 -9.70 3.16 -21.49
CA GLN A 67 -8.89 4.37 -21.36
C GLN A 67 -9.07 5.05 -20.00
N ILE A 68 -10.31 5.15 -19.52
CA ILE A 68 -10.59 5.73 -18.20
C ILE A 68 -10.06 4.81 -17.10
N SER A 69 -10.23 3.51 -17.23
CA SER A 69 -9.71 2.57 -16.25
C SER A 69 -8.16 2.54 -16.23
N GLU A 70 -7.49 2.74 -17.37
CA GLU A 70 -6.04 2.98 -17.44
C GLU A 70 -5.66 4.29 -16.73
N GLU A 71 -6.37 5.40 -16.97
CA GLU A 71 -6.16 6.66 -16.25
C GLU A 71 -6.28 6.50 -14.73
N ILE A 72 -7.28 5.75 -14.27
CA ILE A 72 -7.50 5.48 -12.84
C ILE A 72 -6.36 4.64 -12.27
N GLY A 73 -5.91 3.60 -13.00
CA GLY A 73 -4.78 2.77 -12.59
C GLY A 73 -3.47 3.55 -12.50
N VAL A 74 -3.19 4.38 -13.50
CA VAL A 74 -2.02 5.27 -13.50
C VAL A 74 -2.11 6.30 -12.36
N GLY A 75 -3.29 6.89 -12.14
CA GLY A 75 -3.51 7.84 -11.05
C GLY A 75 -3.32 7.22 -9.67
N ALA A 76 -3.76 5.97 -9.47
CA ALA A 76 -3.50 5.22 -8.23
C ALA A 76 -1.99 5.00 -8.01
N ILE A 77 -1.27 4.54 -9.04
CA ILE A 77 0.18 4.24 -8.95
C ILE A 77 1.00 5.51 -8.69
N LEU A 78 0.75 6.58 -9.45
CA LEU A 78 1.52 7.83 -9.35
C LEU A 78 1.08 8.72 -8.18
N GLY A 79 -0.17 8.59 -7.77
CA GLY A 79 -0.73 9.37 -6.67
C GLY A 79 -0.09 9.00 -5.33
N ALA A 80 0.26 7.72 -5.10
CA ALA A 80 0.81 7.28 -3.82
C ALA A 80 2.16 7.97 -3.51
N PRO A 81 3.18 7.94 -4.41
CA PRO A 81 4.41 8.70 -4.20
C PRO A 81 4.20 10.22 -4.09
N LEU A 82 3.24 10.78 -4.84
CA LEU A 82 2.90 12.19 -4.75
C LEU A 82 2.37 12.54 -3.35
N MET A 83 1.43 11.77 -2.83
CA MET A 83 0.84 11.98 -1.51
C MET A 83 1.89 11.81 -0.40
N LEU A 84 2.75 10.79 -0.52
CA LEU A 84 3.83 10.53 0.44
C LEU A 84 4.84 11.67 0.47
N SER A 85 5.36 12.08 -0.68
CA SER A 85 6.39 13.12 -0.77
C SER A 85 5.89 14.53 -0.43
N THR A 86 4.58 14.79 -0.54
CA THR A 86 3.99 16.11 -0.29
C THR A 86 3.19 16.15 1.01
N LEU A 87 1.97 15.61 0.99
CA LEU A 87 1.00 15.69 2.08
C LEU A 87 1.49 14.95 3.33
N SER A 88 1.98 13.72 3.19
CA SER A 88 2.41 12.91 4.34
C SER A 88 3.57 13.57 5.08
N VAL A 89 4.65 13.92 4.38
CA VAL A 89 5.81 14.59 4.98
C VAL A 89 5.41 15.93 5.60
N SER A 90 4.53 16.71 4.96
CA SER A 90 4.00 17.96 5.51
C SER A 90 3.23 17.73 6.82
N LEU A 91 2.31 16.77 6.86
CA LEU A 91 1.54 16.43 8.06
C LEU A 91 2.43 15.92 9.20
N MET A 92 3.43 15.11 8.89
CA MET A 92 4.43 14.65 9.86
C MET A 92 5.23 15.82 10.46
N ALA A 93 5.69 16.75 9.62
CA ALA A 93 6.41 17.94 10.06
C ALA A 93 5.51 18.82 10.97
N LEU A 94 4.27 19.07 10.56
CA LEU A 94 3.29 19.82 11.36
C LEU A 94 2.99 19.15 12.71
N ALA A 95 2.89 17.82 12.74
CA ALA A 95 2.58 17.05 13.95
C ALA A 95 3.64 17.19 15.06
N VAL A 96 4.89 17.49 14.69
CA VAL A 96 6.00 17.66 15.64
C VAL A 96 6.44 19.10 15.81
N LEU A 97 5.96 20.04 15.00
CA LEU A 97 6.38 21.44 14.99
C LEU A 97 6.31 22.08 16.39
N LYS A 98 5.23 21.84 17.16
CA LYS A 98 5.09 22.36 18.52
C LYS A 98 6.09 21.75 19.52
N LYS A 99 6.46 20.48 19.35
CA LYS A 99 7.34 19.76 20.29
C LYS A 99 8.82 19.93 19.97
N ARG A 100 9.18 20.06 18.69
CA ARG A 100 10.58 20.16 18.23
C ARG A 100 10.98 21.57 17.80
N GLY A 101 10.02 22.47 17.58
CA GLY A 101 10.26 23.80 17.05
C GLY A 101 10.59 23.80 15.54
N ILE A 102 10.72 24.99 14.96
CA ILE A 102 11.04 25.20 13.53
C ILE A 102 12.44 24.69 13.18
N GLN A 103 13.38 24.70 14.14
CA GLN A 103 14.75 24.17 14.00
C GLN A 103 14.88 22.70 14.44
N GLY A 104 13.75 22.03 14.67
CA GLY A 104 13.72 20.63 15.06
C GLY A 104 14.23 19.73 13.95
N HIS A 105 15.17 18.84 14.27
CA HIS A 105 15.71 17.88 13.31
C HIS A 105 14.92 16.56 13.37
N LEU A 106 14.72 15.96 12.19
CA LEU A 106 14.28 14.57 12.04
C LEU A 106 15.53 13.73 11.75
N THR A 107 15.73 12.67 12.51
CA THR A 107 16.92 11.82 12.41
C THR A 107 16.55 10.36 12.14
N PRO A 108 15.94 10.06 10.98
CA PRO A 108 15.75 8.67 10.55
C PRO A 108 17.09 7.99 10.31
N GLU A 109 17.08 6.65 10.31
CA GLU A 109 18.26 5.86 9.96
C GLU A 109 18.69 6.14 8.53
N ARG A 110 19.87 6.73 8.36
CA ARG A 110 20.32 7.23 7.05
C ARG A 110 20.60 6.13 6.04
N SER A 111 21.07 4.96 6.49
CA SER A 111 21.46 3.87 5.59
C SER A 111 20.24 3.23 4.94
N GLY A 112 19.24 2.84 5.75
CA GLY A 112 17.96 2.32 5.26
C GLY A 112 17.24 3.32 4.37
N LEU A 113 17.03 4.55 4.86
CA LEU A 113 16.32 5.59 4.10
C LEU A 113 16.99 5.89 2.75
N LYS A 114 18.32 5.98 2.71
CA LYS A 114 19.04 6.21 1.45
C LYS A 114 18.86 5.05 0.48
N ARG A 115 19.00 3.81 0.94
CA ARG A 115 18.77 2.62 0.11
C ARG A 115 17.37 2.67 -0.49
N ASP A 116 16.35 2.86 0.33
CA ASP A 116 14.95 2.78 -0.10
C ASP A 116 14.63 3.91 -1.10
N LEU A 117 15.12 5.13 -0.87
CA LEU A 117 15.00 6.25 -1.81
C LEU A 117 15.79 6.05 -3.10
N ASP A 118 17.01 5.51 -3.06
CA ASP A 118 17.83 5.25 -4.25
C ASP A 118 17.14 4.23 -5.17
N PHE A 119 16.58 3.15 -4.60
CA PHE A 119 15.80 2.16 -5.34
C PHE A 119 14.51 2.74 -5.91
N PHE A 120 13.77 3.53 -5.11
CA PHE A 120 12.57 4.22 -5.55
C PHE A 120 12.87 5.19 -6.71
N LEU A 121 13.88 6.06 -6.58
CA LEU A 121 14.26 7.02 -7.60
C LEU A 121 14.74 6.33 -8.89
N MET A 122 15.49 5.24 -8.78
CA MET A 122 15.91 4.46 -9.94
C MET A 122 14.70 3.89 -10.72
N ALA A 123 13.74 3.27 -10.01
CA ALA A 123 12.52 2.76 -10.63
C ALA A 123 11.65 3.90 -11.20
N PHE A 124 11.56 5.04 -10.51
CA PHE A 124 10.78 6.20 -10.92
C PHE A 124 11.36 6.86 -12.19
N VAL A 125 12.70 6.96 -12.29
CA VAL A 125 13.38 7.43 -13.51
C VAL A 125 13.11 6.50 -14.69
N LEU A 126 13.13 5.17 -14.48
CA LEU A 126 12.76 4.22 -15.53
C LEU A 126 11.30 4.37 -15.98
N ALA A 127 10.38 4.57 -15.04
CA ALA A 127 8.97 4.84 -15.35
C ALA A 127 8.81 6.15 -16.14
N LEU A 128 9.57 7.20 -15.77
CA LEU A 128 9.60 8.46 -16.51
C LEU A 128 10.13 8.29 -17.94
N VAL A 129 11.22 7.52 -18.12
CA VAL A 129 11.74 7.19 -19.45
C VAL A 129 10.71 6.41 -20.27
N ALA A 130 9.99 5.47 -19.65
CA ALA A 130 8.95 4.69 -20.29
C ALA A 130 7.80 5.55 -20.86
N MET A 131 7.54 6.72 -20.27
CA MET A 131 6.53 7.67 -20.75
C MET A 131 6.83 8.21 -22.16
N PHE A 132 8.11 8.33 -22.51
CA PHE A 132 8.53 8.86 -23.82
C PHE A 132 8.63 7.77 -24.91
N ILE A 133 8.39 6.51 -24.57
CA ILE A 133 8.48 5.40 -25.51
C ILE A 133 7.15 5.26 -26.27
N PRO A 134 7.16 5.30 -27.61
CA PRO A 134 5.96 5.14 -28.41
C PRO A 134 5.20 3.86 -28.10
N HIS A 135 3.87 3.91 -28.09
CA HIS A 135 3.03 2.75 -27.82
C HIS A 135 3.22 1.59 -28.81
N GLY A 136 3.76 1.85 -30.00
CA GLY A 136 4.08 0.81 -31.00
C GLY A 136 5.28 -0.07 -30.65
N GLU A 137 6.19 0.38 -29.77
CA GLU A 137 7.39 -0.34 -29.36
C GLU A 137 7.14 -1.18 -28.09
N GLY A 138 6.16 -2.09 -28.18
CA GLY A 138 5.70 -2.89 -27.03
C GLY A 138 6.79 -3.70 -26.35
N TRP A 139 7.78 -4.18 -27.10
CA TRP A 139 8.90 -4.96 -26.55
C TRP A 139 9.81 -4.10 -25.66
N VAL A 140 10.02 -2.83 -25.98
CA VAL A 140 10.81 -1.91 -25.14
C VAL A 140 10.10 -1.65 -23.82
N ARG A 141 8.78 -1.42 -23.85
CA ARG A 141 7.96 -1.23 -22.64
C ARG A 141 7.97 -2.48 -21.77
N ALA A 142 7.86 -3.66 -22.38
CA ALA A 142 7.95 -4.94 -21.66
C ALA A 142 9.34 -5.16 -21.03
N ALA A 143 10.41 -4.80 -21.74
CA ALA A 143 11.77 -4.87 -21.20
C ALA A 143 11.95 -3.95 -19.99
N ILE A 144 11.42 -2.71 -20.04
CA ILE A 144 11.46 -1.79 -18.89
C ILE A 144 10.66 -2.34 -17.71
N ALA A 145 9.45 -2.85 -17.95
CA ALA A 145 8.63 -3.47 -16.90
C ALA A 145 9.37 -4.65 -16.24
N PHE A 146 10.03 -5.50 -17.04
CA PHE A 146 10.85 -6.58 -16.53
C PHE A 146 12.01 -6.08 -15.67
N VAL A 147 12.72 -5.04 -16.12
CA VAL A 147 13.80 -4.42 -15.33
C VAL A 147 13.28 -3.83 -14.02
N MET A 148 12.11 -3.19 -14.02
CA MET A 148 11.50 -2.66 -12.78
C MET A 148 11.16 -3.78 -11.79
N VAL A 149 10.60 -4.90 -12.26
CA VAL A 149 10.35 -6.08 -11.41
C VAL A 149 11.67 -6.65 -10.87
N LEU A 150 12.72 -6.71 -11.69
CA LEU A 150 14.04 -7.17 -11.26
C LEU A 150 14.65 -6.25 -10.19
N ILE A 151 14.49 -4.92 -10.35
CA ILE A 151 14.91 -3.93 -9.35
C ILE A 151 14.20 -4.19 -8.02
N TYR A 152 12.88 -4.37 -8.04
CA TYR A 152 12.12 -4.68 -6.83
C TYR A 152 12.55 -6.00 -6.20
N PHE A 153 12.80 -7.04 -7.00
CA PHE A 153 13.31 -8.33 -6.50
C PHE A 153 14.68 -8.19 -5.83
N VAL A 154 15.61 -7.45 -6.44
CA VAL A 154 16.93 -7.16 -5.86
C VAL A 154 16.79 -6.34 -4.57
N TYR A 155 15.92 -5.33 -4.55
CA TYR A 155 15.61 -4.55 -3.36
C TYR A 155 15.13 -5.44 -2.21
N VAL A 156 14.11 -6.26 -2.43
CA VAL A 156 13.58 -7.18 -1.41
C VAL A 156 14.68 -8.13 -0.92
N MET A 157 15.49 -8.69 -1.81
CA MET A 157 16.59 -9.58 -1.42
C MET A 157 17.63 -8.88 -0.53
N LEU A 158 18.01 -7.64 -0.87
CA LEU A 158 18.94 -6.85 -0.08
C LEU A 158 18.34 -6.45 1.27
N THR A 159 17.05 -6.12 1.30
CA THR A 159 16.32 -5.79 2.52
C THR A 159 16.24 -7.01 3.44
N LEU A 160 15.86 -8.17 2.93
CA LEU A 160 15.82 -9.41 3.71
C LEU A 160 17.21 -9.83 4.21
N ARG A 161 18.27 -9.67 3.40
CA ARG A 161 19.65 -9.95 3.84
C ARG A 161 20.14 -8.98 4.91
N ALA A 162 19.79 -7.70 4.81
CA ALA A 162 20.12 -6.72 5.85
C ALA A 162 19.34 -6.99 7.14
N SER A 163 18.10 -7.48 7.01
CA SER A 163 17.22 -7.83 8.12
C SER A 163 17.40 -9.27 8.63
N SER A 164 18.32 -10.08 8.07
CA SER A 164 18.48 -11.49 8.46
C SER A 164 18.89 -11.67 9.92
N LYS A 165 19.53 -10.65 10.51
CA LYS A 165 19.80 -10.59 11.95
C LYS A 165 18.55 -10.56 12.83
N LEU A 166 17.39 -10.10 12.32
CA LEU A 166 16.11 -10.14 13.04
C LEU A 166 15.42 -11.51 12.94
N VAL A 167 15.77 -12.32 11.93
CA VAL A 167 15.17 -13.64 11.71
C VAL A 167 15.87 -14.73 12.53
N GLU A 168 17.17 -14.59 12.77
CA GLU A 168 17.96 -15.55 13.57
C GLU A 168 17.61 -15.54 15.08
N ASP A 169 17.07 -14.44 15.61
CA ASP A 169 16.68 -14.27 17.02
C ASP A 169 15.15 -14.41 17.26
N GLY A 170 14.36 -14.67 16.21
CA GLY A 170 12.90 -14.57 16.27
C GLY A 170 12.20 -15.78 16.91
N HIS A 171 11.30 -15.53 17.86
CA HIS A 171 10.37 -16.54 18.35
C HIS A 171 9.31 -16.89 17.28
N ALA A 172 8.54 -17.96 17.52
CA ALA A 172 7.40 -18.28 16.67
C ALA A 172 6.40 -17.10 16.72
N THR A 173 5.83 -16.73 15.56
CA THR A 173 4.86 -15.63 15.50
C THR A 173 3.66 -15.93 16.40
N GLU A 174 3.27 -14.97 17.23
CA GLU A 174 1.97 -14.93 17.90
C GLU A 174 1.17 -13.76 17.32
N ALA A 175 -0.10 -13.97 17.00
CA ALA A 175 -0.94 -12.89 16.52
C ALA A 175 -1.32 -11.94 17.67
N ASP A 176 -1.11 -10.64 17.48
CA ASP A 176 -1.30 -9.60 18.51
C ASP A 176 -2.76 -9.44 18.95
N SER A 177 -3.71 -9.90 18.14
CA SER A 177 -5.14 -9.76 18.39
C SER A 177 -5.91 -11.03 18.03
N PRO A 178 -7.07 -11.29 18.67
CA PRO A 178 -7.87 -12.46 18.33
C PRO A 178 -8.50 -12.30 16.95
N MET A 179 -8.48 -13.39 16.18
CA MET A 179 -9.02 -13.47 14.82
C MET A 179 -10.43 -12.90 14.77
N LEU A 180 -10.69 -12.01 13.82
CA LEU A 180 -11.97 -11.29 13.74
C LEU A 180 -13.17 -12.25 13.61
N LEU A 181 -13.05 -13.33 12.84
CA LEU A 181 -14.08 -14.37 12.77
C LEU A 181 -14.30 -15.11 14.10
N THR A 182 -13.28 -15.22 14.96
CA THR A 182 -13.44 -15.82 16.30
C THR A 182 -14.30 -14.94 17.20
N ARG A 183 -14.31 -13.61 17.00
CA ARG A 183 -15.22 -12.71 17.73
C ARG A 183 -16.70 -12.95 17.38
N LEU A 184 -16.98 -13.59 16.25
CA LEU A 184 -18.30 -14.04 15.83
C LEU A 184 -18.65 -15.46 16.31
N GLY A 185 -17.77 -16.08 17.12
CA GLY A 185 -17.96 -17.43 17.67
C GLY A 185 -17.46 -18.57 16.77
N LEU A 186 -16.71 -18.27 15.70
CA LEU A 186 -16.13 -19.29 14.82
C LEU A 186 -14.80 -19.82 15.39
N PRO A 187 -14.44 -21.10 15.16
CA PRO A 187 -13.21 -21.67 15.71
C PRO A 187 -11.97 -21.19 14.94
N GLN A 188 -10.86 -21.01 15.65
CA GLN A 188 -9.55 -20.62 15.09
C GLN A 188 -8.80 -21.84 14.51
N ASN A 189 -9.35 -22.43 13.45
CA ASN A 189 -8.69 -23.48 12.68
C ASN A 189 -8.17 -22.94 11.34
N LEU A 190 -7.32 -23.72 10.66
CA LEU A 190 -6.74 -23.32 9.38
C LEU A 190 -7.81 -23.00 8.32
N PHE A 191 -8.93 -23.75 8.34
CA PHE A 191 -10.04 -23.51 7.43
C PHE A 191 -10.65 -22.11 7.62
N PHE A 192 -10.95 -21.70 8.85
CA PHE A 192 -11.52 -20.38 9.12
C PHE A 192 -10.52 -19.23 8.90
N ILE A 193 -9.22 -19.47 9.09
CA ILE A 193 -8.17 -18.53 8.69
C ILE A 193 -8.21 -18.30 7.18
N ILE A 194 -8.24 -19.38 6.38
CA ILE A 194 -8.35 -19.29 4.91
C ILE A 194 -9.66 -18.62 4.50
N VAL A 195 -10.77 -18.91 5.17
CA VAL A 195 -12.06 -18.25 4.90
C VAL A 195 -11.98 -16.75 5.18
N GLN A 196 -11.39 -16.32 6.30
CA GLN A 196 -11.22 -14.90 6.60
C GLN A 196 -10.31 -14.22 5.57
N LEU A 197 -9.22 -14.88 5.18
CA LEU A 197 -8.30 -14.39 4.16
C LEU A 197 -9.02 -14.20 2.81
N ALA A 198 -9.80 -15.20 2.39
CA ALA A 198 -10.59 -15.15 1.17
C ALA A 198 -11.69 -14.09 1.23
N LEU A 199 -12.33 -13.92 2.39
CA LEU A 199 -13.33 -12.87 2.63
C LEU A 199 -12.70 -11.48 2.53
N GLY A 200 -11.57 -11.24 3.20
CA GLY A 200 -10.83 -9.98 3.12
C GLY A 200 -10.43 -9.65 1.68
N LEU A 201 -9.86 -10.62 0.96
CA LEU A 201 -9.50 -10.44 -0.45
C LEU A 201 -10.72 -10.17 -1.34
N SER A 202 -11.83 -10.88 -1.14
CA SER A 202 -13.05 -10.69 -1.92
C SER A 202 -13.65 -9.30 -1.68
N LEU A 203 -13.68 -8.85 -0.43
CA LEU A 203 -14.13 -7.50 -0.06
C LEU A 203 -13.22 -6.42 -0.62
N LEU A 204 -11.89 -6.64 -0.65
CA LEU A 204 -10.95 -5.73 -1.33
C LEU A 204 -11.27 -5.61 -2.82
N VAL A 205 -11.53 -6.73 -3.50
CA VAL A 205 -11.89 -6.73 -4.92
C VAL A 205 -13.22 -6.01 -5.17
N VAL A 206 -14.24 -6.27 -4.35
CA VAL A 206 -15.55 -5.59 -4.46
C VAL A 206 -15.43 -4.10 -4.17
N GLY A 207 -14.72 -3.73 -3.10
CA GLY A 207 -14.46 -2.35 -2.72
C GLY A 207 -13.71 -1.60 -3.81
N ALA A 208 -12.62 -2.18 -4.34
CA ALA A 208 -11.84 -1.58 -5.42
C ALA A 208 -12.66 -1.40 -6.70
N LYS A 209 -13.41 -2.41 -7.15
CA LYS A 209 -14.27 -2.30 -8.35
C LYS A 209 -15.35 -1.24 -8.20
N GLY A 210 -16.04 -1.23 -7.06
CA GLY A 210 -17.05 -0.21 -6.75
C GLY A 210 -16.45 1.19 -6.69
N PHE A 211 -15.27 1.32 -6.11
CA PHE A 211 -14.54 2.58 -6.04
C PHE A 211 -14.13 3.09 -7.44
N ILE A 212 -13.56 2.23 -8.28
CA ILE A 212 -13.18 2.56 -9.66
C ILE A 212 -14.40 3.06 -10.43
N HIS A 213 -15.51 2.32 -10.38
CA HIS A 213 -16.75 2.73 -11.03
C HIS A 213 -17.27 4.08 -10.52
N GLY A 214 -17.21 4.31 -9.21
CA GLY A 214 -17.57 5.60 -8.62
C GLY A 214 -16.69 6.76 -9.12
N VAL A 215 -15.40 6.52 -9.36
CA VAL A 215 -14.48 7.53 -9.92
C VAL A 215 -14.82 7.80 -11.39
N GLU A 216 -15.13 6.76 -12.17
CA GLU A 216 -15.55 6.88 -13.58
C GLU A 216 -16.79 7.77 -13.71
N GLU A 217 -17.77 7.64 -12.81
CA GLU A 217 -18.98 8.46 -12.82
C GLU A 217 -18.77 9.86 -12.22
N ALA A 218 -17.91 10.00 -11.20
CA ALA A 218 -17.74 11.26 -10.48
C ALA A 218 -16.88 12.26 -11.24
N ALA A 219 -15.86 11.79 -11.98
CA ALA A 219 -14.95 12.64 -12.75
C ALA A 219 -15.68 13.64 -13.68
N PRO A 220 -16.61 13.21 -14.57
CA PRO A 220 -17.34 14.13 -15.44
C PRO A 220 -18.29 15.06 -14.67
N MET A 221 -18.84 14.65 -13.52
CA MET A 221 -19.72 15.51 -12.70
C MET A 221 -18.96 16.68 -12.07
N ILE A 222 -17.70 16.45 -11.67
CA ILE A 222 -16.83 17.47 -11.08
C ILE A 222 -16.16 18.33 -12.18
N GLY A 223 -16.14 17.85 -13.42
CA GLY A 223 -15.50 18.53 -14.55
C GLY A 223 -13.98 18.36 -14.58
N ILE A 224 -13.46 17.26 -14.02
CA ILE A 224 -12.03 16.92 -14.05
C ILE A 224 -11.81 15.54 -14.67
N SER A 225 -10.61 15.27 -15.18
CA SER A 225 -10.23 13.95 -15.69
C SER A 225 -10.26 12.87 -14.60
N ALA A 226 -10.54 11.62 -14.98
CA ALA A 226 -10.47 10.50 -14.05
C ALA A 226 -9.04 10.30 -13.51
N LEU A 227 -8.01 10.56 -14.32
CA LEU A 227 -6.62 10.61 -13.87
C LEU A 227 -6.42 11.58 -12.69
N LEU A 228 -6.87 12.83 -12.81
CA LEU A 228 -6.70 13.82 -11.73
C LEU A 228 -7.49 13.43 -10.48
N LEU A 229 -8.72 12.95 -10.63
CA LEU A 229 -9.56 12.54 -9.51
C LEU A 229 -8.94 11.35 -8.75
N SER A 230 -8.48 10.33 -9.50
CA SER A 230 -7.84 9.13 -8.94
C SER A 230 -6.51 9.46 -8.25
N LEU A 231 -5.69 10.31 -8.86
CA LEU A 231 -4.42 10.79 -8.30
C LEU A 231 -4.59 11.51 -6.96
N LEU A 232 -5.74 12.14 -6.71
CA LEU A 232 -6.02 12.80 -5.44
C LEU A 232 -6.66 11.87 -4.41
N ILE A 233 -7.66 11.07 -4.79
CA ILE A 233 -8.50 10.36 -3.82
C ILE A 233 -7.97 8.95 -3.50
N ILE A 234 -7.42 8.21 -4.47
CA ILE A 234 -6.97 6.82 -4.23
C ILE A 234 -5.78 6.75 -3.26
N PRO A 235 -4.77 7.64 -3.33
CA PRO A 235 -3.69 7.61 -2.35
C PRO A 235 -4.20 7.87 -0.95
N ILE A 236 -5.11 8.85 -0.80
CA ILE A 236 -5.75 9.14 0.47
C ILE A 236 -6.48 7.89 0.99
N ALA A 237 -7.10 7.12 0.12
CA ALA A 237 -7.77 5.89 0.49
C ALA A 237 -6.84 4.82 1.05
N THR A 238 -5.75 4.62 0.34
CA THR A 238 -4.93 3.42 0.49
C THR A 238 -3.79 3.62 1.48
N GLU A 239 -3.29 4.85 1.59
CA GLU A 239 -2.10 5.16 2.38
C GLU A 239 -2.42 5.86 3.72
N LEU A 240 -3.61 6.48 3.88
CA LEU A 240 -3.95 7.21 5.11
C LEU A 240 -3.81 6.38 6.40
N PRO A 241 -4.26 5.12 6.47
CA PRO A 241 -4.15 4.31 7.69
C PRO A 241 -2.69 4.23 8.17
N GLU A 242 -1.78 3.95 7.25
CA GLU A 242 -0.35 3.90 7.54
C GLU A 242 0.23 5.26 7.90
N LYS A 243 -0.24 6.34 7.26
CA LYS A 243 0.27 7.69 7.57
C LYS A 243 -0.20 8.18 8.93
N VAL A 244 -1.35 7.73 9.43
CA VAL A 244 -1.75 7.95 10.82
C VAL A 244 -0.74 7.31 11.78
N ASN A 245 -0.29 6.08 11.52
CA ASN A 245 0.75 5.42 12.31
C ASN A 245 2.09 6.16 12.25
N SER A 246 2.48 6.62 11.06
CA SER A 246 3.69 7.44 10.85
C SER A 246 3.67 8.72 11.71
N ILE A 247 2.52 9.41 11.75
CA ILE A 247 2.30 10.59 12.60
C ILE A 247 2.37 10.23 14.10
N LEU A 248 1.87 9.07 14.51
CA LEU A 248 1.98 8.63 15.91
C LEU A 248 3.43 8.33 16.30
N TRP A 249 4.21 7.69 15.42
CA TRP A 249 5.62 7.36 15.67
C TRP A 249 6.51 8.60 15.72
N ILE A 250 6.35 9.54 14.80
CA ILE A 250 7.16 10.77 14.77
C ILE A 250 6.93 11.65 16.02
N ARG A 251 5.69 11.66 16.53
CA ARG A 251 5.31 12.33 17.80
C ARG A 251 5.93 11.68 19.04
N LYS A 252 6.32 10.40 18.93
CA LYS A 252 7.05 9.61 19.95
C LYS A 252 8.58 9.63 19.75
N ARG A 253 9.10 10.46 18.85
CA ARG A 253 10.53 10.54 18.48
C ARG A 253 11.10 9.25 17.87
N LYS A 254 10.25 8.43 17.26
CA LYS A 254 10.65 7.23 16.52
C LYS A 254 10.76 7.57 15.03
N ASP A 255 11.78 8.35 14.67
CA ASP A 255 11.89 8.94 13.32
C ASP A 255 12.10 7.87 12.25
N THR A 256 12.94 6.87 12.49
CA THR A 256 13.14 5.77 11.52
C THR A 256 11.83 5.04 11.19
N LEU A 257 11.01 4.75 12.20
CA LEU A 257 9.73 4.06 11.99
C LEU A 257 8.68 4.95 11.31
N ALA A 258 8.79 6.27 11.43
CA ALA A 258 7.86 7.18 10.76
C ALA A 258 8.19 7.40 9.27
N PHE A 259 9.44 7.12 8.86
CA PHE A 259 9.92 7.30 7.49
C PHE A 259 10.02 6.00 6.69
N GLY A 260 10.16 4.86 7.39
CA GLY A 260 10.11 3.54 6.76
C GLY A 260 8.71 3.23 6.26
#